data_AF-A0A3N4P9D7-F1
#
_entry.id   AF-A0A3N4P9D7-F1
#
_cell.length_a   1.000
_cell.length_b   1.000
_cell.length_c   1.000
_cell.angle_alpha   90.00
_cell.angle_beta   90.00
_cell.angle_gamma   90.00
#
_symmetry.space_group_name_H-M   'P 1'
#
loop_
_entity.id
_entity.type
_entity.pdbx_description
1 polymer ?
#
loop_
_entity_poly.entity_id
_entity_poly.type
_entity_poly.pdbx_seq_one_letter_code
_entity_poly.pdbx_strand_id
1 'polypeptide(L)'
;MSWHHGDYVDFFAAIGGIVSAGAAAYAAFQSRKSANDTYRQQKELFRFEKERHLHDLLKAEAIKANESVKNTKGMDWTFFQAANATYAIDSAKQLLKDINNEIAPDDLERFKIFFLDQLCYEITSEMNEAHNMPDGFLESHKGFKESREIITIWLDNLRFFNFLTEEDEKP
;
A
#
# COMPACT_ATOMS: atom_id res chain seq x y z
N MET A 1 25.52 10.47 76.52
CA MET A 1 24.76 9.96 75.36
C MET A 1 25.72 9.90 74.18
N SER A 2 26.33 8.74 73.93
CA SER A 2 27.21 8.53 72.79
C SER A 2 26.38 8.00 71.63
N TRP A 3 26.31 8.77 70.54
CA TRP A 3 25.79 8.24 69.29
C TRP A 3 26.75 7.17 68.75
N HIS A 4 26.22 6.01 68.36
CA HIS A 4 27.00 4.95 67.74
C HIS A 4 27.24 5.31 66.26
N HIS A 5 28.45 5.02 65.75
CA HIS A 5 28.85 5.33 64.37
C HIS A 5 27.94 4.69 63.30
N GLY A 6 27.20 3.64 63.65
CA GLY A 6 26.20 2.99 62.78
C GLY A 6 24.93 3.83 62.56
N ASP A 7 24.49 4.60 63.56
CA ASP A 7 23.21 5.33 63.50
C ASP A 7 23.25 6.52 62.51
N TYR A 8 24.42 7.13 62.32
CA TYR A 8 24.60 8.19 61.32
C TYR A 8 24.62 7.65 59.89
N VAL A 9 25.26 6.49 59.68
CA VAL A 9 25.33 5.84 58.37
C VAL A 9 23.93 5.38 57.94
N ASP A 10 23.14 4.83 58.87
CA ASP A 10 21.77 4.42 58.61
C ASP A 10 20.83 5.62 58.36
N PHE A 11 21.03 6.75 59.04
CA PHE A 11 20.26 7.98 58.79
C PHE A 11 20.55 8.58 57.41
N PHE A 12 21.82 8.69 57.01
CA PHE A 12 22.19 9.19 55.68
C PHE A 12 21.81 8.19 54.56
N ALA A 13 21.89 6.88 54.82
CA ALA A 13 21.41 5.86 53.89
C ALA A 13 19.88 5.88 53.76
N ALA A 14 19.14 6.11 54.84
CA ALA A 14 17.69 6.24 54.81
C ALA A 14 17.24 7.50 54.07
N ILE A 15 17.87 8.66 54.31
CA ILE A 15 17.59 9.89 53.57
C ILE A 15 17.98 9.75 52.09
N GLY A 16 19.17 9.20 51.81
CA GLY A 16 19.62 8.90 50.45
C GLY A 16 18.70 7.91 49.72
N GLY A 17 18.18 6.92 50.44
CA GLY A 17 17.20 5.93 49.96
C GLY A 17 15.84 6.54 49.62
N ILE A 18 15.33 7.48 50.44
CA ILE A 18 14.05 8.16 50.18
C ILE A 18 14.16 9.12 48.99
N VAL A 19 15.25 9.90 48.90
CA VAL A 19 15.48 10.83 47.79
C VAL A 19 15.68 10.08 46.47
N SER A 20 16.44 8.98 46.49
CA SER A 20 16.63 8.13 45.30
C SER A 20 15.37 7.38 44.89
N ALA A 21 14.55 6.90 45.84
CA ALA A 21 13.26 6.31 45.53
C ALA A 21 12.26 7.32 44.94
N GLY A 22 12.24 8.57 45.45
CA GLY A 22 11.42 9.65 44.91
C GLY A 22 11.84 10.05 43.49
N ALA A 23 13.14 10.16 43.24
CA ALA A 23 13.69 10.43 41.91
C ALA A 23 13.40 9.27 40.93
N ALA A 24 13.54 8.02 41.36
CA ALA A 24 13.23 6.85 40.56
C ALA A 24 11.73 6.73 40.25
N ALA A 25 10.85 7.02 41.21
CA ALA A 25 9.40 7.05 41.00
C ALA A 25 8.98 8.16 40.03
N TYR A 26 9.57 9.35 40.15
CA TYR A 26 9.33 10.46 39.22
C TYR A 26 9.82 10.11 37.81
N ALA A 27 11.04 9.56 37.69
CA ALA A 27 11.61 9.12 36.43
C ALA A 27 10.79 7.98 35.80
N ALA A 28 10.30 7.02 36.58
CA ALA A 28 9.44 5.94 36.11
C ALA A 28 8.06 6.45 35.65
N PHE A 29 7.47 7.40 36.38
CA PHE A 29 6.21 8.04 35.97
C PHE A 29 6.38 8.84 34.67
N GLN A 30 7.46 9.63 34.56
CA GLN A 30 7.80 10.35 33.35
C GLN A 30 8.09 9.41 32.19
N SER A 31 8.82 8.31 32.44
CA SER A 31 9.11 7.27 31.44
C SER A 31 7.84 6.57 30.97
N ARG A 32 6.87 6.32 31.85
CA ARG A 32 5.59 5.73 31.49
C ARG A 32 4.72 6.68 30.65
N LYS A 33 4.75 7.97 30.96
CA LYS A 33 4.10 9.02 30.14
C LYS A 33 4.76 9.11 28.76
N SER A 34 6.10 9.21 28.73
CA SER A 34 6.89 9.25 27.49
C SER A 34 6.72 7.98 26.65
N ALA A 35 6.63 6.80 27.27
CA ALA A 35 6.41 5.53 26.57
C ALA A 35 5.02 5.48 25.92
N ASN A 36 3.98 6.01 26.58
CA ASN A 36 2.65 6.12 25.99
C ASN A 36 2.62 7.11 24.82
N ASP A 37 3.28 8.26 24.95
CA ASP A 37 3.38 9.25 23.87
C ASP A 37 4.20 8.70 22.69
N THR A 38 5.28 7.98 22.98
CA THR A 38 6.12 7.29 21.98
C THR A 38 5.34 6.19 21.27
N TYR A 39 4.53 5.41 21.98
CA TYR A 39 3.70 4.37 21.38
C TYR A 39 2.66 4.94 20.40
N ARG A 40 2.04 6.08 20.76
CA ARG A 40 1.12 6.79 19.85
C ARG A 40 1.83 7.29 18.60
N GLN A 41 2.98 7.94 18.77
CA GLN A 41 3.80 8.42 17.65
C GLN A 41 4.28 7.26 16.76
N GLN A 42 4.72 6.14 17.34
CA GLN A 42 5.11 4.95 16.58
C GLN A 42 3.96 4.39 15.76
N LYS A 43 2.75 4.37 16.31
CA LYS A 43 1.56 3.90 15.59
C LYS A 43 1.21 4.83 14.41
N GLU A 44 1.34 6.14 14.58
CA GLU A 44 1.12 7.12 13.51
C GLU A 44 2.20 7.01 12.43
N LEU A 45 3.47 6.90 12.81
CA LEU A 45 4.58 6.68 11.88
C LEU A 45 4.40 5.38 11.09
N PHE A 46 4.01 4.29 11.76
CA PHE A 46 3.78 3.00 11.10
C PHE A 46 2.64 3.08 10.07
N ARG A 47 1.57 3.82 10.38
CA ARG A 47 0.47 4.05 9.42
C ARG A 47 0.94 4.83 8.21
N PHE A 48 1.66 5.93 8.44
CA PHE A 48 2.20 6.76 7.37
C PHE A 48 3.20 5.98 6.49
N GLU A 49 4.05 5.16 7.10
CA GLU A 49 5.01 4.32 6.39
C GLU A 49 4.30 3.24 5.55
N LYS A 50 3.24 2.62 6.09
CA LYS A 50 2.42 1.67 5.34
C LYS A 50 1.74 2.31 4.12
N GLU A 51 1.17 3.50 4.30
CA GLU A 51 0.56 4.26 3.21
C GLU A 51 1.57 4.66 2.14
N ARG A 52 2.73 5.17 2.55
CA ARG A 52 3.84 5.48 1.64
C ARG A 52 4.31 4.24 0.88
N HIS A 53 4.47 3.12 1.58
CA HIS A 53 4.89 1.86 0.97
C HIS A 53 3.89 1.40 -0.11
N LEU A 54 2.60 1.51 0.17
CA LEU A 54 1.56 1.24 -0.81
C LEU A 54 1.67 2.15 -2.04
N HIS A 55 1.85 3.46 -1.86
CA HIS A 55 2.09 4.38 -2.98
C HIS A 55 3.29 3.96 -3.84
N ASP A 56 4.40 3.58 -3.20
CA ASP A 56 5.60 3.14 -3.90
C ASP A 56 5.36 1.84 -4.69
N LEU A 57 4.61 0.89 -4.13
CA LEU A 57 4.23 -0.35 -4.81
C LEU A 57 3.31 -0.08 -6.02
N LEU A 58 2.26 0.72 -5.84
CA LEU A 58 1.34 1.08 -6.92
C LEU A 58 2.07 1.79 -8.05
N LYS A 59 2.98 2.71 -7.71
CA LYS A 59 3.82 3.39 -8.69
C LYS A 59 4.75 2.41 -9.42
N ALA A 60 5.33 1.44 -8.72
CA ALA A 60 6.18 0.43 -9.33
C ALA A 60 5.40 -0.45 -10.32
N GLU A 61 4.17 -0.87 -9.99
CA GLU A 61 3.32 -1.61 -10.92
C GLU A 61 2.89 -0.76 -12.13
N ALA A 62 2.58 0.51 -11.93
CA ALA A 62 2.30 1.43 -13.04
C ALA A 62 3.49 1.59 -13.98
N ILE A 63 4.71 1.72 -13.43
CA ILE A 63 5.95 1.77 -14.23
C ILE A 63 6.11 0.50 -15.06
N LYS A 64 5.93 -0.70 -14.47
CA LYS A 64 6.02 -1.97 -15.20
C LYS A 64 4.99 -2.05 -16.32
N ALA A 65 3.75 -1.63 -16.06
CA ALA A 65 2.70 -1.59 -17.07
C ALA A 65 3.12 -0.67 -18.23
N ASN A 66 3.53 0.56 -17.92
CA ASN A 66 3.97 1.54 -18.91
C ASN A 66 5.18 1.06 -19.73
N GLU A 67 6.13 0.39 -19.09
CA GLU A 67 7.31 -0.16 -19.76
C GLU A 67 6.94 -1.28 -20.75
N SER A 68 5.92 -2.07 -20.46
CA SER A 68 5.49 -3.15 -21.35
C SER A 68 4.93 -2.67 -22.68
N VAL A 69 4.38 -1.46 -22.74
CA VAL A 69 3.79 -0.87 -23.94
C VAL A 69 4.64 0.28 -24.49
N LYS A 70 5.87 0.40 -24.00
CA LYS A 70 6.77 1.47 -24.40
C LYS A 70 7.07 1.39 -25.91
N ASN A 71 6.99 2.54 -26.58
CA ASN A 71 7.19 2.70 -28.03
C ASN A 71 6.12 2.03 -28.90
N THR A 72 4.96 1.65 -28.36
CA THR A 72 3.80 1.29 -29.17
C THR A 72 2.93 2.52 -29.41
N LYS A 73 2.11 2.47 -30.46
CA LYS A 73 0.90 3.29 -30.55
C LYS A 73 -0.22 2.45 -29.94
N GLY A 74 -1.14 3.02 -29.15
CA GLY A 74 -2.13 2.31 -28.34
C GLY A 74 -2.67 0.99 -28.93
N MET A 75 -3.11 1.02 -30.19
CA MET A 75 -3.71 -0.14 -30.85
C MET A 75 -2.72 -1.23 -31.33
N ASP A 76 -1.42 -0.96 -31.45
CA ASP A 76 -0.44 -1.89 -32.04
C ASP A 76 0.28 -2.75 -30.98
N TRP A 77 -0.44 -3.23 -29.96
CA TRP A 77 0.19 -4.05 -28.92
C TRP A 77 0.36 -5.48 -29.40
N THR A 78 1.55 -6.05 -29.23
CA THR A 78 1.71 -7.51 -29.33
C THR A 78 1.03 -8.21 -28.14
N PHE A 79 0.72 -9.50 -28.28
CA PHE A 79 0.16 -10.32 -27.20
C PHE A 79 0.95 -10.19 -25.88
N PHE A 80 2.29 -10.23 -25.95
CA PHE A 80 3.12 -10.17 -24.75
C PHE A 80 3.09 -8.80 -24.08
N GLN A 81 3.02 -7.73 -24.86
CA GLN A 81 2.91 -6.37 -24.33
C GLN A 81 1.57 -6.19 -23.62
N ALA A 82 0.48 -6.59 -24.28
CA ALA A 82 -0.86 -6.55 -23.71
C ALA A 82 -0.99 -7.42 -22.44
N ALA A 83 -0.43 -8.63 -22.46
CA ALA A 83 -0.46 -9.52 -21.30
C ALA A 83 0.35 -8.97 -20.12
N ASN A 84 1.55 -8.46 -20.37
CA ASN A 84 2.39 -7.87 -19.33
C ASN A 84 1.74 -6.63 -18.70
N ALA A 85 1.15 -5.75 -19.51
CA ALA A 85 0.37 -4.62 -19.02
C ALA A 85 -0.78 -5.09 -18.13
N THR A 86 -1.53 -6.09 -18.61
CA THR A 86 -2.68 -6.67 -17.89
C THR A 86 -2.29 -7.25 -16.54
N TYR A 87 -1.19 -8.01 -16.46
CA TYR A 87 -0.71 -8.59 -15.21
C TYR A 87 -0.18 -7.56 -14.22
N ALA A 88 0.47 -6.49 -14.70
CA ALA A 88 0.91 -5.39 -13.84
C ALA A 88 -0.29 -4.63 -13.25
N ILE A 89 -1.32 -4.37 -14.06
CA ILE A 89 -2.58 -3.76 -13.59
C ILE A 89 -3.31 -4.70 -12.62
N ASP A 90 -3.34 -6.00 -12.90
CA ASP A 90 -3.94 -7.00 -11.99
C ASP A 90 -3.20 -7.03 -10.65
N SER A 91 -1.87 -6.96 -10.67
CA SER A 91 -1.04 -6.90 -9.45
C SER A 91 -1.38 -5.68 -8.60
N ALA A 92 -1.55 -4.51 -9.23
CA ALA A 92 -2.01 -3.31 -8.52
C ALA A 92 -3.41 -3.49 -7.92
N LYS A 93 -4.35 -4.10 -8.65
CA LYS A 93 -5.67 -4.47 -8.13
C LYS A 93 -5.57 -5.41 -6.92
N GLN A 94 -4.71 -6.43 -6.95
CA GLN A 94 -4.56 -7.35 -5.81
C GLN A 94 -4.03 -6.62 -4.57
N LEU A 95 -3.02 -5.75 -4.73
CA LEU A 95 -2.53 -4.91 -3.63
C LEU A 95 -3.63 -4.05 -2.99
N LEU A 96 -4.53 -3.50 -3.81
CA LEU A 96 -5.67 -2.71 -3.34
C LEU A 96 -6.76 -3.57 -2.70
N LYS A 97 -6.99 -4.80 -3.20
CA LYS A 97 -7.93 -5.76 -2.59
C LYS A 97 -7.44 -6.23 -1.22
N ASP A 98 -6.14 -6.45 -1.06
CA ASP A 98 -5.55 -6.91 0.20
C ASP A 98 -5.74 -5.90 1.34
N ILE A 99 -5.72 -4.61 1.03
CA ILE A 99 -5.90 -3.53 2.01
C ILE A 99 -7.36 -3.07 2.15
N ASN A 100 -8.27 -3.49 1.26
CA ASN A 100 -9.65 -2.98 1.19
C ASN A 100 -10.40 -3.11 2.53
N ASN A 101 -10.15 -4.18 3.28
CA ASN A 101 -10.80 -4.39 4.58
C ASN A 101 -10.20 -3.53 5.71
N GLU A 102 -9.06 -2.87 5.46
CA GLU A 102 -8.31 -2.10 6.46
C GLU A 102 -8.46 -0.58 6.29
N ILE A 103 -8.97 -0.12 5.15
CA ILE A 103 -9.08 1.30 4.78
C ILE A 103 -10.53 1.70 4.53
N ALA A 104 -10.81 3.00 4.59
CA ALA A 104 -12.13 3.51 4.23
C ALA A 104 -12.37 3.37 2.71
N PRO A 105 -13.63 3.19 2.25
CA PRO A 105 -13.94 3.15 0.82
C PRO A 105 -13.45 4.38 0.05
N ASP A 106 -13.52 5.57 0.66
CA ASP A 106 -13.03 6.82 0.06
C ASP A 106 -11.50 6.80 -0.14
N ASP A 107 -10.76 6.15 0.75
CA ASP A 107 -9.31 6.01 0.63
C ASP A 107 -8.93 4.99 -0.45
N LEU A 108 -9.69 3.89 -0.57
CA LEU A 108 -9.53 2.94 -1.67
C LEU A 108 -9.68 3.63 -3.03
N GLU A 109 -10.71 4.47 -3.18
CA GLU A 109 -10.94 5.20 -4.42
C GLU A 109 -9.81 6.18 -4.73
N ARG A 110 -9.27 6.86 -3.71
CA ARG A 110 -8.08 7.71 -3.87
C ARG A 110 -6.87 6.92 -4.38
N PHE A 111 -6.63 5.71 -3.88
CA PHE A 111 -5.52 4.89 -4.38
C PHE A 111 -5.75 4.39 -5.80
N LYS A 112 -6.99 4.08 -6.18
CA LYS A 112 -7.33 3.75 -7.57
C LYS A 112 -7.00 4.92 -8.49
N ILE A 113 -7.50 6.12 -8.17
CA ILE A 113 -7.23 7.34 -8.96
C ILE A 113 -5.72 7.59 -9.03
N PHE A 114 -5.02 7.51 -7.91
CA PHE A 114 -3.56 7.67 -7.86
C PHE A 114 -2.85 6.70 -8.82
N PHE A 115 -3.23 5.41 -8.80
CA PHE A 115 -2.64 4.42 -9.70
C PHE A 115 -2.92 4.75 -11.17
N LEU A 116 -4.16 5.10 -11.51
CA LEU A 116 -4.55 5.47 -12.88
C LEU A 116 -3.81 6.71 -13.38
N ASP A 117 -3.59 7.71 -12.52
CA ASP A 117 -2.81 8.91 -12.84
C ASP A 117 -1.33 8.60 -13.15
N GLN A 118 -0.81 7.44 -12.74
CA GLN A 118 0.55 7.00 -13.07
C GLN A 118 0.63 6.23 -14.40
N LEU A 119 -0.49 5.80 -14.99
CA LEU A 119 -0.50 5.06 -16.24
C LEU A 119 -0.27 5.98 -17.44
N CYS A 120 0.37 5.45 -18.48
CA CYS A 120 0.58 6.20 -19.71
C CYS A 120 -0.70 6.32 -20.55
N TYR A 121 -0.66 7.22 -21.53
CA TYR A 121 -1.79 7.49 -22.40
C TYR A 121 -2.24 6.23 -23.15
N GLU A 122 -1.30 5.41 -23.61
CA GLU A 122 -1.58 4.19 -24.36
C GLU A 122 -2.40 3.19 -23.54
N ILE A 123 -2.11 3.03 -22.25
CA ILE A 123 -2.89 2.11 -21.40
C ILE A 123 -4.25 2.70 -21.09
N THR A 124 -4.28 3.98 -20.71
CA THR A 124 -5.53 4.64 -20.34
C THR A 124 -6.48 4.78 -21.53
N SER A 125 -5.99 4.93 -22.76
CA SER A 125 -6.81 4.92 -23.97
C SER A 125 -7.44 3.54 -24.19
N GLU A 126 -6.64 2.46 -24.13
CA GLU A 126 -7.14 1.09 -24.29
C GLU A 126 -8.16 0.72 -23.19
N MET A 127 -7.96 1.19 -21.96
CA MET A 127 -8.93 0.96 -20.87
C MET A 127 -10.24 1.74 -21.07
N ASN A 128 -10.17 2.95 -21.64
CA ASN A 128 -11.35 3.79 -21.91
C ASN A 128 -12.16 3.29 -23.12
N GLU A 129 -11.50 2.69 -24.11
CA GLU A 129 -12.16 2.06 -25.25
C GLU A 129 -12.77 0.70 -24.89
N ALA A 130 -13.34 0.55 -23.68
CA ALA A 130 -13.70 -0.67 -22.93
C ALA A 130 -14.44 -1.81 -23.68
N HIS A 131 -14.79 -1.62 -24.95
CA HIS A 131 -15.38 -2.57 -25.87
C HIS A 131 -14.34 -3.21 -26.83
N ASN A 132 -13.16 -2.60 -26.98
CA ASN A 132 -12.02 -3.11 -27.71
C ASN A 132 -11.01 -3.65 -26.69
N MET A 133 -10.90 -4.97 -26.63
CA MET A 133 -9.76 -5.59 -25.96
C MET A 133 -8.49 -5.26 -26.76
N PRO A 134 -7.31 -5.11 -26.13
CA PRO A 134 -6.09 -4.84 -26.88
C PRO A 134 -5.91 -5.81 -28.05
N ASP A 135 -5.63 -5.30 -29.25
CA ASP A 135 -5.55 -6.09 -30.48
C ASP A 135 -4.55 -7.25 -30.37
N GLY A 136 -3.52 -7.09 -29.55
CA GLY A 136 -2.56 -8.14 -29.22
C GLY A 136 -3.18 -9.43 -28.67
N PHE A 137 -4.37 -9.37 -28.08
CA PHE A 137 -5.10 -10.57 -27.66
C PHE A 137 -5.69 -11.36 -28.82
N LEU A 138 -6.02 -10.70 -29.94
CA LEU A 138 -6.55 -11.29 -31.16
C LEU A 138 -5.44 -11.94 -32.01
N GLU A 139 -4.24 -11.35 -32.00
CA GLU A 139 -3.08 -11.83 -32.77
C GLU A 139 -2.29 -12.97 -32.10
N SER A 140 -2.79 -13.47 -30.98
CA SER A 140 -2.12 -14.51 -30.19
C SER A 140 -1.77 -15.76 -31.02
N HIS A 141 -0.48 -15.97 -31.28
CA HIS A 141 0.05 -17.27 -31.71
C HIS A 141 -0.10 -18.36 -30.64
N LYS A 142 -0.47 -17.97 -29.41
CA LYS A 142 -0.75 -18.87 -28.31
C LYS A 142 -2.17 -19.42 -28.40
N GLY A 143 -2.36 -20.64 -27.91
CA GLY A 143 -3.65 -21.33 -28.01
C GLY A 143 -4.79 -20.54 -27.36
N PHE A 144 -6.01 -20.73 -27.89
CA PHE A 144 -7.26 -20.06 -27.50
C PHE A 144 -7.49 -19.92 -25.98
N LYS A 145 -7.01 -20.88 -25.18
CA LYS A 145 -7.17 -20.88 -23.72
C LYS A 145 -6.39 -19.73 -23.05
N GLU A 146 -5.14 -19.50 -23.45
CA GLU A 146 -4.27 -18.48 -22.83
C GLU A 146 -4.78 -17.07 -23.15
N SER A 147 -5.25 -16.86 -24.39
CA SER A 147 -5.89 -15.59 -24.79
C SER A 147 -7.17 -15.33 -24.00
N ARG A 148 -7.99 -16.37 -23.76
CA ARG A 148 -9.23 -16.21 -22.97
C ARG A 148 -8.96 -15.85 -21.52
N GLU A 149 -7.94 -16.44 -20.92
CA GLU A 149 -7.54 -16.15 -19.54
C GLU A 149 -7.12 -14.68 -19.38
N ILE A 150 -6.24 -14.19 -20.26
CA ILE A 150 -5.77 -12.80 -20.16
C ILE A 150 -6.90 -11.79 -20.43
N ILE A 151 -7.80 -12.09 -21.37
CA ILE A 151 -9.00 -11.27 -21.62
C ILE A 151 -9.88 -11.20 -20.36
N THR A 152 -10.05 -12.32 -19.66
CA THR A 152 -10.86 -12.36 -18.43
C THR A 152 -10.24 -11.47 -17.35
N ILE A 153 -8.91 -11.51 -17.20
CA ILE A 153 -8.19 -10.66 -16.24
C ILE A 153 -8.31 -9.18 -16.62
N TRP A 154 -8.17 -8.86 -17.92
CA TRP A 154 -8.34 -7.50 -18.43
C TRP A 154 -9.74 -6.95 -18.09
N LEU A 155 -10.80 -7.70 -18.38
CA LEU A 155 -12.17 -7.28 -18.07
C LEU A 155 -12.41 -7.10 -16.56
N ASP A 156 -11.85 -7.98 -15.71
CA ASP A 156 -11.96 -7.82 -14.24
C ASP A 156 -11.20 -6.57 -13.75
N ASN A 157 -10.07 -6.23 -14.38
CA ASN A 157 -9.36 -4.99 -14.11
C ASN A 157 -10.19 -3.76 -14.51
N LEU A 158 -10.80 -3.76 -15.69
CA LEU A 158 -11.66 -2.65 -16.13
C LEU A 158 -12.82 -2.41 -15.15
N ARG A 159 -13.48 -3.48 -14.69
CA ARG A 159 -14.55 -3.38 -13.68
C ARG A 159 -14.05 -2.80 -12.37
N PHE A 160 -12.92 -3.31 -11.87
CA PHE A 160 -12.38 -2.85 -10.59
C PHE A 160 -11.99 -1.37 -10.60
N PHE A 161 -11.44 -0.89 -11.73
CA PHE A 161 -11.04 0.50 -11.91
C PHE A 161 -12.15 1.39 -12.51
N ASN A 162 -13.40 0.92 -12.53
CA ASN A 162 -14.58 1.67 -12.95
C ASN A 162 -14.59 2.11 -14.44
N PHE A 163 -13.90 1.38 -15.31
CA PHE A 163 -13.91 1.60 -16.77
C PHE A 163 -15.01 0.80 -17.49
N LEU A 164 -15.55 -0.24 -16.85
CA LEU A 164 -16.64 -1.03 -17.38
C LEU A 164 -17.75 -1.11 -16.35
N THR A 165 -18.96 -0.69 -16.74
CA THR A 165 -20.15 -0.75 -15.89
C THR A 165 -20.93 -2.04 -16.17
N GLU A 166 -21.69 -2.55 -15.19
CA GLU A 166 -22.52 -3.74 -15.39
C GLU A 166 -23.59 -3.56 -16.50
N GLU A 167 -23.86 -2.32 -16.93
CA GLU A 167 -24.79 -2.01 -18.02
C GLU A 167 -24.20 -2.30 -19.42
N ASP A 168 -22.87 -2.33 -19.55
CA ASP A 168 -22.14 -2.60 -20.80
C ASP A 168 -22.13 -4.11 -21.16
N GLU A 169 -22.72 -4.97 -20.32
CA GLU A 169 -22.85 -6.43 -20.54
C GLU A 169 -24.09 -6.84 -21.36
N LYS A 170 -24.94 -5.92 -21.80
CA LYS A 170 -26.11 -6.30 -22.61
C LYS A 170 -25.75 -6.51 -24.09
N PRO A 171 -26.05 -7.70 -24.66
CA PRO A 171 -25.78 -8.03 -26.06
C PRO A 171 -26.65 -7.24 -27.04
#